data_AF-A0A366B665-F1
#
_entry.id   AF-A0A366B665-F1
#
_cell.length_a   1.000
_cell.length_b   1.000
_cell.length_c   1.000
_cell.angle_alpha   90.00
_cell.angle_beta   90.00
_cell.angle_gamma   90.00
#
_symmetry.space_group_name_H-M   'P 1'
#
loop_
_entity.id
_entity.type
_entity.pdbx_description
1 polymer ?
#
loop_
_entity_poly.entity_id
_entity_poly.type
_entity_poly.pdbx_seq_one_letter_code
_entity_poly.pdbx_strand_id
1 'polypeptide(L)' 'MPSKRTLIFIALLFLISFSTIFFIKGSNDHKECDIVIKKELDTNGNETRKEEHVCKEKYSF' A
#
# COMPACT_ATOMS: atom_id res chain seq x y z
N MET A 1 -23.04 9.28 -31.77
CA MET A 1 -23.41 8.61 -30.50
C MET A 1 -22.57 7.35 -30.35
N PRO A 2 -21.98 7.09 -29.18
CA PRO A 2 -21.20 5.87 -28.95
C PRO A 2 -22.09 4.63 -29.12
N SER A 3 -21.52 3.58 -29.72
CA SER A 3 -22.25 2.31 -29.90
C SER A 3 -22.48 1.62 -28.55
N LYS A 4 -23.49 0.73 -28.48
CA LYS A 4 -23.72 -0.10 -27.29
C LYS A 4 -22.45 -0.86 -26.86
N ARG A 5 -21.67 -1.37 -27.83
CA ARG A 5 -20.39 -2.05 -27.56
C ARG A 5 -19.38 -1.11 -26.93
N THR A 6 -19.26 0.11 -27.46
CA THR A 6 -18.37 1.15 -26.92
C THR A 6 -18.75 1.49 -25.48
N LEU A 7 -20.04 1.65 -25.18
CA LEU A 7 -20.53 1.91 -23.83
C LEU A 7 -20.22 0.75 -22.87
N ILE A 8 -20.40 -0.50 -23.31
CA ILE A 8 -20.06 -1.69 -22.53
C ILE A 8 -18.55 -1.72 -22.23
N PHE A 9 -17.70 -1.45 -23.22
CA PHE A 9 -16.25 -1.41 -23.03
C PHE A 9 -15.83 -0.32 -22.04
N ILE A 10 -16.41 0.87 -22.13
CA ILE A 10 -16.13 1.97 -21.18
C ILE A 10 -16.53 1.56 -19.77
N ALA A 11 -17.71 0.96 -19.59
CA ALA A 11 -18.18 0.50 -18.29
C ALA A 11 -17.26 -0.58 -17.69
N LEU A 12 -16.81 -1.54 -18.52
CA LEU A 12 -15.85 -2.57 -18.14
C LEU A 12 -14.50 -1.99 -17.71
N LEU A 13 -13.95 -1.06 -18.51
CA LEU A 13 -12.69 -0.40 -18.19
C LEU A 13 -12.79 0.39 -16.88
N PHE A 14 -13.90 1.09 -16.68
CA PHE A 14 -14.17 1.81 -15.44
C PHE A 14 -14.23 0.85 -14.24
N LEU A 15 -15.01 -0.23 -14.32
CA LEU A 15 -15.13 -1.23 -13.26
C LEU A 15 -13.80 -1.86 -12.89
N ILE A 16 -13.01 -2.26 -13.88
CA ILE A 16 -11.68 -2.85 -13.66
C ILE A 16 -10.77 -1.83 -12.98
N SER A 17 -10.68 -0.61 -13.52
CA SER A 17 -9.79 0.42 -12.99
C SER A 17 -10.17 0.80 -11.56
N PHE A 18 -11.47 1.01 -11.32
CA PHE A 18 -12.00 1.33 -9.99
C PHE A 18 -11.68 0.22 -9.00
N SER A 19 -12.00 -1.03 -9.34
CA SER A 19 -11.76 -2.19 -8.46
C SER A 19 -10.27 -2.35 -8.12
N THR A 20 -9.39 -2.21 -9.11
CA THR A 20 -7.93 -2.30 -8.91
C THR A 20 -7.41 -1.22 -7.96
N ILE A 21 -7.88 0.03 -8.08
CA ILE A 21 -7.47 1.12 -7.17
C ILE A 21 -7.86 0.81 -5.72
N PHE A 22 -9.09 0.34 -5.50
CA PHE A 22 -9.55 -0.01 -4.15
C PHE A 22 -8.81 -1.22 -3.58
N PHE A 23 -8.52 -2.22 -4.41
CA PHE A 23 -7.72 -3.36 -4.02
C PHE A 23 -6.31 -2.96 -3.58
N ILE A 24 -5.63 -2.11 -4.37
CA ILE A 24 -4.29 -1.61 -4.02
C ILE A 24 -4.34 -0.80 -2.72
N LYS A 25 -5.31 0.13 -2.58
CA LYS A 25 -5.44 0.93 -1.36
C LYS A 25 -5.69 0.08 -0.12
N GLY A 26 -6.54 -0.94 -0.22
CA GLY A 26 -6.84 -1.83 0.91
C GLY A 26 -5.70 -2.78 1.23
N SER A 27 -4.95 -3.21 0.21
CA SER A 27 -3.78 -4.09 0.41
C SER A 27 -2.56 -3.36 0.95
N ASN A 28 -2.49 -2.03 0.74
CA ASN A 28 -1.37 -1.18 1.14
C ASN A 28 -1.77 -0.18 2.24
N ASP A 29 -2.78 -0.50 3.05
CA ASP A 29 -3.20 0.40 4.12
C ASP A 29 -2.33 0.30 5.39
N HIS A 30 -1.38 -0.64 5.40
CA HIS A 30 -0.39 -0.84 6.47
C HIS A 30 -1.00 -0.93 7.87
N LYS A 31 -2.30 -1.26 7.98
CA LYS A 31 -2.98 -1.37 9.28
C LYS A 31 -2.41 -2.49 10.14
N GLU A 32 -1.80 -3.49 9.51
CA GLU A 32 -1.14 -4.60 10.19
C GLU A 32 0.36 -4.36 10.42
N CYS A 33 0.87 -3.18 10.06
CA CYS A 33 2.26 -2.79 10.32
C CYS A 33 2.39 -2.16 11.70
N ASP A 34 3.23 -2.77 12.52
CA ASP A 34 3.66 -2.19 13.79
C ASP A 34 4.91 -1.31 13.55
N ILE A 35 5.02 -0.20 14.28
CA ILE A 35 6.23 0.63 14.29
C ILE A 35 7.01 0.36 15.57
N VAL A 36 8.24 -0.13 15.42
CA VAL A 36 9.15 -0.39 16.54
C VAL A 36 10.28 0.63 16.51
N ILE A 37 10.42 1.41 17.59
CA ILE A 37 11.53 2.36 17.74
C ILE A 37 12.65 1.66 18.53
N LYS A 38 13.74 1.32 17.84
CA LYS A 38 14.97 0.82 18.47
C LYS A 38 15.90 1.99 18.74
N LYS A 39 16.30 2.14 20.00
CA LYS A 39 17.37 3.06 20.38
C LYS A 39 18.68 2.28 20.31
N GLU A 40 19.58 2.69 19.44
CA GLU A 40 20.89 2.08 19.26
C GLU A 40 21.96 3.13 19.54
N LEU A 41 23.00 2.74 20.28
CA LEU A 41 24.20 3.56 20.45
C LEU A 41 25.11 3.34 19.25
N ASP A 42 25.46 4.41 18.56
CA ASP A 42 26.45 4.33 17.49
C ASP A 42 27.87 4.10 18.05
N THR A 43 28.83 3.84 17.18
CA THR A 43 30.23 3.61 17.55
C THR A 43 30.90 4.82 18.22
N ASN A 44 30.29 6.00 18.16
CA ASN A 44 30.77 7.24 18.75
C ASN A 44 30.05 7.57 20.08
N GLY A 45 29.13 6.70 20.54
CA GLY A 45 28.37 6.87 21.76
C GLY A 45 27.16 7.80 21.63
N ASN A 46 26.71 8.13 20.41
CA ASN A 46 25.49 8.90 20.21
C ASN A 46 24.27 7.98 20.20
N GLU A 47 23.18 8.42 20.84
CA GLU A 47 21.89 7.74 20.70
C GLU A 47 21.32 7.97 19.29
N THR A 48 21.19 6.90 18.54
CA THR A 48 20.47 6.86 17.27
C THR A 48 19.11 6.22 17.48
N ARG A 49 18.09 6.74 16.79
CA ARG A 49 16.76 6.14 16.76
C ARG A 49 16.56 5.50 15.40
N LYS A 50 16.37 4.19 15.39
CA LYS A 50 15.98 3.43 14.21
C LYS A 50 14.51 3.10 14.31
N GLU A 51 13.73 3.65 13.39
CA GLU A 51 12.34 3.28 13.19
C GLU A 51 12.30 2.06 12.28
N GLU A 52 11.68 0.98 12.75
CA GLU A 52 11.51 -0.26 12.01
C GLU A 52 10.03 -0.53 11.84
N HIS A 53 9.59 -0.64 10.58
CA HIS A 53 8.22 -1.03 10.23
C HIS A 53 8.17 -2.57 10.15
N VAL A 54 7.39 -3.18 11.03
CA VAL A 54 7.18 -4.64 11.07
C VAL A 54 5.79 -4.94 10.54
N CYS A 55 5.71 -5.20 9.23
CA CYS A 55 4.47 -5.52 8.55
C CYS A 55 4.20 -7.04 8.55
N LYS A 56 2.99 -7.44 8.94
CA LYS A 56 2.53 -8.84 8.94
C LYS A 56 1.86 -9.25 7.62
N GLU A 57 1.73 -8.29 6.71
CA GLU A 57 1.09 -8.47 5.41
C GLU A 57 1.87 -9.46 4.54
N LYS A 58 1.16 -10.42 3.92
CA LYS A 58 1.77 -11.42 3.03
C LYS A 58 2.39 -10.80 1.77
N TYR A 59 1.88 -9.65 1.36
CA TYR A 59 2.37 -8.88 0.23
C TYR A 59 2.54 -7.43 0.69
N SER A 60 3.78 -6.95 0.79
CA SER A 60 4.07 -5.52 0.93
C SER A 60 4.29 -4.94 -0.46
N PHE A 61 3.29 -4.26 -1.04
CA PHE A 61 3.44 -3.58 -2.33
C PHE A 61 3.73 -2.10 -2.16
#